data_AF-A0A9W9IBB5-F1
#
_entry.id   AF-A0A9W9IBB5-F1
#
_cell.length_a   1.000
_cell.length_b   1.000
_cell.length_c   1.000
_cell.angle_alpha   90.00
_cell.angle_beta   90.00
_cell.angle_gamma   90.00
#
_symmetry.space_group_name_H-M   'P 1'
#
loop_
_entity.id
_entity.type
_entity.pdbx_description
1 polymer ?
#
loop_
_entity_poly.entity_id
_entity_poly.type
_entity_poly.pdbx_seq_one_letter_code
_entity_poly.pdbx_strand_id
1 'polypeptide(L)' 'MSAQLSGRQSPPPERQSGIQQQEPPASGKIGSSSSRPDPEFAQHQSDEEKQHTLTSNPVHRLEQIEAEKYAKTK' A
#
# COMPACT_ATOMS: atom_id res chain seq x y z
N MET A 1 42.16 -34.05 17.48
CA MET A 1 40.71 -34.11 17.23
C MET A 1 40.27 -32.71 16.78
N SER A 2 40.17 -32.46 15.47
CA SER A 2 39.70 -31.18 14.92
C SER A 2 38.18 -31.06 15.08
N ALA A 3 37.70 -29.90 15.53
CA ALA A 3 36.29 -29.64 15.79
C ALA A 3 35.43 -29.92 14.54
N GLN A 4 34.38 -30.74 14.69
CA GLN A 4 33.58 -31.27 13.59
C GLN A 4 32.62 -30.27 12.91
N LEU A 5 32.61 -29.00 13.33
CA LEU A 5 31.70 -27.99 12.80
C LEU A 5 32.43 -26.63 12.71
N SER A 6 33.53 -26.59 11.97
CA SER A 6 34.19 -25.34 11.60
C SER A 6 33.32 -24.58 10.60
N GLY A 7 32.55 -23.62 11.10
CA GLY A 7 32.11 -22.42 10.38
C GLY A 7 31.13 -22.66 9.23
N ARG A 8 30.01 -21.94 9.23
CA ARG A 8 29.22 -21.71 8.03
C ARG A 8 30.03 -20.82 7.08
N GLN A 9 31.10 -21.34 6.47
CA GLN A 9 31.78 -20.65 5.38
C GLN A 9 30.87 -20.72 4.16
N SER A 10 30.41 -19.56 3.70
CA SER A 10 29.72 -19.45 2.42
C SER A 10 30.64 -19.97 1.31
N PRO A 11 30.09 -20.65 0.29
CA PRO A 11 30.89 -21.06 -0.87
C PRO A 11 31.59 -19.85 -1.51
N PRO A 12 32.73 -20.07 -2.20
CA PRO A 12 33.44 -19.00 -2.90
C PRO A 12 32.51 -18.30 -3.91
N PRO A 13 32.74 -17.02 -4.22
CA PRO A 13 31.82 -16.21 -5.02
C PRO A 13 31.41 -16.85 -6.36
N GLU A 14 32.32 -17.56 -7.04
CA GLU A 14 32.01 -18.23 -8.31
C GLU A 14 31.05 -19.42 -8.16
N ARG A 15 30.91 -19.93 -6.94
CA ARG A 15 30.04 -21.06 -6.58
C ARG A 15 28.83 -20.64 -5.74
N GLN A 16 28.66 -19.35 -5.48
CA GLN A 16 27.46 -18.84 -4.82
C GLN A 16 26.30 -18.83 -5.82
N SER A 17 25.37 -19.78 -5.68
CA SER A 17 24.09 -19.76 -6.39
C SER A 17 23.16 -18.69 -5.80
N GLY A 18 23.49 -17.42 -6.04
CA GLY A 18 22.61 -16.30 -5.69
C GLY A 18 21.46 -16.20 -6.68
N ILE A 19 20.22 -16.25 -6.19
CA ILE A 19 18.98 -15.98 -6.97
C ILE A 19 19.05 -14.64 -7.72
N GLN A 20 19.89 -13.71 -7.27
CA GLN A 20 20.03 -12.35 -7.81
C GLN A 20 21.08 -12.24 -8.93
N GLN A 21 21.94 -13.23 -9.16
CA GLN A 21 23.04 -13.10 -10.13
C GLN A 21 22.66 -13.44 -11.58
N GLN A 22 21.57 -14.18 -11.81
CA GLN A 22 21.19 -14.64 -13.16
C GLN A 22 19.93 -14.00 -13.71
N GLU A 23 19.25 -13.16 -12.93
CA GLU A 23 18.02 -12.51 -13.38
C GLU A 23 18.22 -11.00 -13.42
N PRO A 24 17.85 -10.34 -14.53
CA PRO A 24 17.79 -8.89 -14.54
C PRO A 24 16.90 -8.40 -13.40
N PRO A 25 17.27 -7.31 -12.69
CA PRO A 25 16.34 -6.67 -11.78
C PRO A 25 15.07 -6.32 -12.57
N ALA A 26 13.93 -6.87 -12.14
CA ALA A 26 12.64 -6.86 -12.83
C ALA A 26 12.39 -7.93 -13.93
N SER A 27 13.02 -9.11 -13.85
CA SER A 27 12.71 -10.28 -14.70
C SER A 27 11.32 -10.89 -14.44
N GLY A 28 10.24 -10.11 -14.57
CA GLY A 28 8.88 -10.59 -14.79
C GLY A 28 8.23 -11.45 -13.70
N LYS A 29 8.91 -11.68 -12.56
CA LYS A 29 8.36 -12.43 -11.39
C LYS A 29 7.35 -11.64 -10.56
N ILE A 30 6.94 -10.50 -11.06
CA ILE A 30 5.74 -9.83 -10.59
C ILE A 30 4.60 -10.71 -11.09
N GLY A 31 4.01 -11.52 -10.20
CA GLY A 31 2.93 -12.45 -10.54
C GLY A 31 1.81 -11.74 -11.28
N SER A 32 0.96 -12.46 -12.01
CA SER A 32 -0.15 -11.86 -12.78
C SER A 32 -1.06 -10.90 -11.97
N SER A 33 -1.02 -10.97 -10.64
CA SER A 33 -1.65 -10.03 -9.69
C SER A 33 -1.01 -8.63 -9.60
N SER A 34 0.15 -8.45 -10.20
CA SER A 34 0.90 -7.18 -10.28
C SER A 34 0.97 -6.65 -11.72
N SER A 35 0.11 -7.20 -12.58
CA SER A 35 -0.27 -6.56 -13.83
C SER A 35 -0.67 -5.13 -13.50
N ARG A 36 -0.09 -4.18 -14.25
CA ARG A 36 -0.50 -2.78 -14.18
C ARG A 36 -2.03 -2.74 -14.22
N PRO A 37 -2.68 -1.98 -13.31
CA PRO A 37 -4.12 -1.81 -13.40
C PRO A 37 -4.45 -1.31 -14.81
N ASP A 38 -5.60 -1.76 -15.34
CA ASP A 38 -6.14 -1.30 -16.63
C ASP A 38 -5.97 0.22 -16.75
N PRO A 39 -5.56 0.80 -17.88
CA PRO A 39 -5.52 2.26 -18.06
C PRO A 39 -6.80 2.97 -17.59
N GLU A 40 -7.96 2.30 -17.65
CA GLU A 40 -9.21 2.85 -17.13
C GLU A 40 -9.44 2.65 -15.62
N PHE A 41 -8.70 1.76 -14.95
CA PHE A 41 -8.87 1.45 -13.52
C PHE A 41 -8.84 2.70 -12.65
N ALA A 42 -7.93 3.64 -12.96
CA ALA A 42 -7.84 4.90 -12.23
C ALA A 42 -9.08 5.79 -12.42
N GLN A 43 -9.70 5.74 -13.61
CA GLN A 43 -10.95 6.46 -13.88
C GLN A 43 -12.13 5.81 -13.16
N HIS A 44 -12.26 4.47 -13.26
CA HIS A 44 -13.30 3.71 -12.56
C HIS A 44 -13.26 3.94 -11.05
N GLN A 45 -12.08 3.86 -10.40
CA GLN A 45 -11.96 4.16 -8.97
C GLN A 45 -12.34 5.62 -8.64
N SER A 46 -11.92 6.57 -9.47
CA SER A 46 -12.27 7.98 -9.26
C SER A 46 -13.78 8.22 -9.37
N ASP A 47 -14.46 7.55 -10.29
CA ASP A 47 -15.90 7.69 -10.49
C ASP A 47 -16.71 6.99 -9.39
N GLU A 48 -16.21 5.87 -8.85
CA GLU A 48 -16.76 5.22 -7.66
C GLU A 48 -16.64 6.13 -6.42
N GLU A 49 -15.47 6.74 -6.19
CA GLU A 49 -15.24 7.64 -5.05
C GLU A 49 -16.09 8.93 -5.14
N LYS A 50 -16.30 9.48 -6.35
CA LYS A 50 -17.17 10.65 -6.55
C LYS A 50 -18.62 10.38 -6.18
N GLN A 51 -19.10 9.15 -6.38
CA GLN A 51 -20.47 8.76 -5.98
C GLN A 51 -20.61 8.71 -4.46
N HIS A 52 -19.52 8.43 -3.74
CA HIS A 52 -19.46 8.48 -2.28
C HIS A 52 -19.10 9.89 -1.80
N THR A 53 -20.08 10.79 -1.81
CA THR A 53 -19.94 12.07 -1.10
C THR A 53 -19.70 11.81 0.38
N LEU A 54 -18.59 12.29 0.96
CA LEU A 54 -18.35 12.24 2.40
C LEU A 54 -19.39 13.13 3.10
N THR A 55 -20.53 12.54 3.45
CA THR A 55 -21.64 13.23 4.14
C THR A 55 -21.37 13.45 5.62
N SER A 56 -20.33 12.83 6.17
CA SER A 56 -20.09 12.76 7.61
C SER A 56 -19.10 13.81 8.10
N ASN A 57 -19.23 15.06 7.69
CA ASN A 57 -18.62 16.11 8.51
C ASN A 57 -19.47 16.25 9.77
N PRO A 58 -18.96 15.85 10.95
CA PRO A 58 -19.72 16.02 12.18
C PRO A 58 -19.98 17.51 12.38
N VAL A 59 -21.25 17.89 12.59
CA VAL A 59 -21.60 19.28 12.92
C VAL A 59 -20.83 19.67 14.17
N HIS A 60 -20.14 20.82 14.13
CA HIS A 60 -19.38 21.27 15.28
C HIS A 60 -20.34 21.64 16.42
N ARG A 61 -20.04 21.22 17.65
CA ARG A 61 -20.92 21.46 18.81
C ARG A 61 -21.25 22.95 19.00
N LEU A 62 -20.31 23.86 18.72
CA LEU A 62 -20.56 25.31 18.83
C LEU A 62 -21.60 25.80 17.80
N GLU A 63 -21.60 25.27 16.58
CA GLU A 63 -22.57 25.64 15.54
C GLU A 63 -24.00 25.24 15.96
N GLN A 64 -24.16 24.10 16.65
CA GLN A 64 -25.44 23.68 17.22
C GLN A 64 -25.92 24.65 18.30
N ILE A 65 -25.02 25.03 19.23
CA ILE A 65 -25.34 25.95 20.33
C ILE A 65 -25.74 27.33 19.78
N GLU A 66 -25.03 27.83 18.78
CA GLU A 66 -25.34 29.11 18.13
C GLU A 66 -26.69 29.05 17.39
N ALA A 67 -26.92 28.02 16.58
CA ALA A 67 -28.19 27.83 15.89
C ALA A 67 -29.38 27.75 16.87
N GLU A 68 -29.23 27.03 17.99
CA GLU A 68 -30.26 26.93 19.03
C GLU A 68 -30.53 28.27 19.73
N LYS A 69 -29.51 29.11 19.91
CA LYS A 69 -29.65 30.45 20.52
C LYS A 69 -30.50 31.37 19.64
N TYR A 70 -30.27 31.35 18.33
CA TYR A 70 -31.00 32.19 17.37
C TYR A 70 -32.34 31.57 16.90
N ALA A 71 -32.52 30.26 17.03
CA ALA A 71 -33.80 29.60 16.72
C ALA A 71 -34.90 29.94 17.72
N LYS A 72 -34.54 30.23 18.98
CA LYS A 72 -35.49 30.60 20.05
C LYS A 72 -35.90 32.07 20.05
N THR A 73 -35.28 32.88 19.19
CA THR A 73 -35.50 34.34 19.10
C THR A 73 -36.24 34.78 17.84
N LYS A 74 -36.74 33.84 17.03
CA LYS A 74 -37.78 34.05 16.01
C LYS A 74 -39.12 33.55 16.53
#